data_AF-A0A1V3H5I0-F1
#
_entry.id   AF-A0A1V3H5I0-F1
#
_cell.length_a   1.000
_cell.length_b   1.000
_cell.length_c   1.000
_cell.angle_alpha   90.00
_cell.angle_beta   90.00
_cell.angle_gamma   90.00
#
_symmetry.space_group_name_H-M   'P 1'
#
loop_
_entity.id
_entity.type
_entity.pdbx_description
1 polymer ?
#
loop_
_entity_poly.entity_id
_entity_poly.type
_entity_poly.pdbx_seq_one_letter_code
_entity_poly.pdbx_strand_id
1 'polypeptide(L)'
;MEATNAPFVANFINSDVETSGQRDWIKKMPAETYAKLFSVLLHYHDLEFWGNDVEAAKDNLNQVAAMTKLLEWIRGESQPVSDNAKKKFENVMQRVGEEIEMELPEEVKWQRYAENIDKILMFWEKAYDNLINEKLEEDFLRDKNKIIICLGALVKQWVPYKKMIYLPAYQEVVEYEVAHVNDNSKINDLKNKRFQKIIGG
;
A
#
# COMPACT_ATOMS: atom_id res chain seq x y z
N MET A 1 -7.87 16.50 -11.47
CA MET A 1 -7.51 17.35 -10.32
C MET A 1 -6.72 16.60 -9.26
N GLU A 2 -6.88 15.28 -9.10
CA GLU A 2 -6.20 14.51 -8.04
C GLU A 2 -4.71 14.22 -8.32
N ALA A 3 -4.34 13.93 -9.58
CA ALA A 3 -2.95 13.67 -9.98
C ALA A 3 -1.97 14.82 -9.67
N THR A 4 -2.45 16.07 -9.69
CA THR A 4 -1.64 17.25 -9.36
C THR A 4 -1.43 17.43 -7.85
N ASN A 5 -2.20 16.76 -6.99
CA ASN A 5 -2.15 16.96 -5.53
C ASN A 5 -1.25 15.93 -4.82
N ALA A 6 -0.98 14.78 -5.43
CA ALA A 6 -0.21 13.71 -4.80
C ALA A 6 1.22 14.13 -4.37
N PRO A 7 2.00 14.88 -5.19
CA PRO A 7 3.29 15.40 -4.75
C PRO A 7 3.19 16.38 -3.58
N PHE A 8 2.17 17.25 -3.56
CA PHE A 8 1.94 18.19 -2.45
C PHE A 8 1.60 17.47 -1.15
N VAL A 9 0.72 16.46 -1.21
CA VAL A 9 0.35 15.64 -0.04
C VAL A 9 1.56 14.84 0.45
N ALA A 10 2.35 14.26 -0.46
CA ALA A 10 3.58 13.57 -0.11
C ALA A 10 4.58 14.48 0.60
N ASN A 11 4.81 15.68 0.06
CA ASN A 11 5.68 16.68 0.67
C ASN A 11 5.16 17.14 2.04
N PHE A 12 3.84 17.31 2.20
CA PHE A 12 3.25 17.63 3.51
C PHE A 12 3.50 16.54 4.55
N ILE A 13 3.21 15.27 4.22
CA ILE A 13 3.45 14.12 5.12
C ILE A 13 4.93 13.95 5.44
N ASN A 14 5.79 14.19 4.43
CA ASN A 14 7.23 14.01 4.57
C ASN A 14 7.92 15.16 5.30
N SER A 15 7.38 16.37 5.24
CA SER A 15 7.95 17.55 5.88
C SER A 15 8.09 17.34 7.40
N ASP A 16 9.27 17.68 7.93
CA ASP A 16 9.51 17.72 9.38
C ASP A 16 8.94 19.02 9.95
N VAL A 17 7.62 19.17 9.87
CA VAL A 17 6.92 20.16 10.69
C VAL A 17 6.94 19.62 12.12
N GLU A 18 8.02 19.94 12.83
CA GLU A 18 8.32 19.64 14.24
C GLU A 18 7.30 20.20 15.25
N THR A 19 6.12 20.67 14.84
CA THR A 19 5.07 20.97 15.81
C THR A 19 4.36 19.67 16.18
N SER A 20 4.76 19.10 17.32
CA SER A 20 4.16 17.94 18.00
C SER A 20 2.63 17.88 17.93
N GLY A 21 1.95 19.04 17.97
CA GLY A 21 0.50 19.13 17.84
C GLY A 21 -0.06 18.67 16.50
N GLN A 22 0.67 18.86 15.38
CA GLN A 22 0.23 18.47 14.04
C GLN A 22 0.48 16.98 13.71
N ARG A 23 1.48 16.32 14.31
CA ARG A 23 1.66 14.87 14.13
C ARG A 23 0.65 14.05 14.95
N ASP A 24 0.30 14.51 16.14
CA ASP A 24 -0.54 13.75 17.06
C ASP A 24 -1.99 13.61 16.59
N TRP A 25 -2.55 14.60 15.89
CA TRP A 25 -3.90 14.46 15.33
C TRP A 25 -3.92 13.52 14.12
N ILE A 26 -2.87 13.52 13.28
CA ILE A 26 -2.77 12.62 12.12
C ILE A 26 -2.70 11.16 12.59
N LYS A 27 -1.87 10.84 13.60
CA LYS A 27 -1.82 9.49 14.21
C LYS A 27 -3.21 9.03 14.70
N LYS A 28 -4.04 9.97 15.18
CA LYS A 28 -5.40 9.73 15.70
C LYS A 28 -6.50 9.78 14.63
N MET A 29 -6.17 10.04 13.37
CA MET A 29 -7.18 10.09 12.30
C MET A 29 -7.93 8.76 12.16
N PRO A 30 -9.21 8.83 11.77
CA PRO A 30 -10.01 7.65 11.48
C PRO A 30 -9.54 6.98 10.19
N ALA A 31 -9.93 5.72 9.97
CA ALA A 31 -9.44 4.90 8.86
C ALA A 31 -9.83 5.50 7.48
N GLU A 32 -10.98 6.15 7.41
CA GLU A 32 -11.50 6.85 6.22
C GLU A 32 -10.52 7.94 5.75
N THR A 33 -9.92 8.70 6.67
CA THR A 33 -8.96 9.75 6.31
C THR A 33 -7.67 9.15 5.79
N TYR A 34 -7.16 8.09 6.42
CA TYR A 34 -6.00 7.36 5.91
C TYR A 34 -6.29 6.78 4.52
N ALA A 35 -7.47 6.21 4.30
CA ALA A 35 -7.84 5.64 3.01
C ALA A 35 -7.85 6.69 1.90
N LYS A 36 -8.36 7.90 2.17
CA LYS A 36 -8.28 9.03 1.24
C LYS A 36 -6.84 9.44 0.94
N LEU A 37 -5.97 9.51 1.96
CA LEU A 37 -4.56 9.81 1.76
C LEU A 37 -3.87 8.76 0.89
N PHE A 38 -4.10 7.46 1.14
CA PHE A 38 -3.58 6.40 0.27
C PHE A 38 -4.13 6.48 -1.15
N SER A 39 -5.41 6.81 -1.32
CA SER A 39 -6.03 6.95 -2.65
C SER A 39 -5.34 8.05 -3.46
N VAL A 40 -5.04 9.19 -2.81
CA VAL A 40 -4.29 10.29 -3.44
C VAL A 40 -2.85 9.86 -3.74
N LEU A 41 -2.16 9.23 -2.78
CA LEU A 41 -0.75 8.83 -2.93
C LEU A 41 -0.51 7.66 -3.90
N LEU A 42 -1.55 6.92 -4.29
CA LEU A 42 -1.48 5.84 -5.28
C LEU A 42 -1.60 6.33 -6.74
N HIS A 43 -1.58 7.64 -6.96
CA HIS A 43 -1.54 8.22 -8.30
C HIS A 43 -0.11 8.25 -8.83
N TYR A 44 0.22 7.26 -9.66
CA TYR A 44 1.56 7.17 -10.25
C TYR A 44 1.76 8.27 -11.31
N HIS A 45 2.87 9.00 -11.23
CA HIS A 45 3.26 9.96 -12.26
C HIS A 45 4.03 9.23 -13.35
N ASP A 46 3.42 9.10 -14.53
CA ASP A 46 4.06 8.46 -15.67
C ASP A 46 5.31 9.23 -16.11
N LEU A 47 6.38 8.48 -16.35
CA LEU A 47 7.62 8.99 -16.92
C LEU A 47 7.41 9.05 -18.44
N GLU A 48 6.89 10.16 -18.94
CA GLU A 48 6.74 10.36 -20.38
C GLU A 48 8.13 10.46 -21.03
N PHE A 49 8.34 9.69 -22.12
CA PHE A 49 9.58 9.63 -22.92
C PHE A 49 10.12 11.00 -23.41
N TRP A 50 9.36 12.09 -23.25
CA TRP A 50 9.71 13.45 -23.68
C TRP A 50 9.66 14.49 -22.53
N GLY A 51 9.50 14.08 -21.27
CA GLY A 51 9.27 14.96 -20.11
C GLY A 51 10.38 14.96 -19.03
N ASN A 52 10.17 15.73 -17.96
CA ASN A 52 11.04 15.83 -16.76
C ASN A 52 11.06 14.51 -15.96
N ASP A 53 11.66 13.45 -16.52
CA ASP A 53 11.71 12.10 -15.91
C ASP A 53 12.26 12.10 -14.47
N VAL A 54 13.20 12.99 -14.20
CA VAL A 54 13.83 13.13 -12.88
C VAL A 54 12.86 13.68 -11.83
N GLU A 55 11.98 14.62 -12.20
CA GLU A 55 11.03 15.24 -11.27
C GLU A 55 9.89 14.28 -10.94
N ALA A 56 9.33 13.61 -11.95
CA ALA A 56 8.31 12.60 -11.78
C ALA A 56 8.82 11.38 -10.99
N ALA A 57 10.06 10.92 -11.24
CA ALA A 57 10.68 9.85 -10.46
C ALA A 57 10.86 10.27 -8.99
N LYS A 58 11.32 11.50 -8.73
CA LYS A 58 11.45 12.04 -7.37
C LYS A 58 10.10 12.15 -6.67
N ASP A 59 9.06 12.57 -7.37
CA ASP A 59 7.70 12.67 -6.83
C ASP A 59 7.13 11.29 -6.48
N ASN A 60 7.32 10.29 -7.33
CA ASN A 60 6.93 8.91 -7.03
C ASN A 60 7.65 8.38 -5.78
N LEU A 61 8.94 8.67 -5.61
CA LEU A 61 9.69 8.28 -4.42
C LEU A 61 9.25 9.02 -3.16
N ASN A 62 8.93 10.31 -3.27
CA ASN A 62 8.33 11.06 -2.17
C ASN A 62 6.98 10.46 -1.75
N GLN A 63 6.17 9.99 -2.71
CA GLN A 63 4.92 9.29 -2.41
C GLN A 63 5.17 7.96 -1.69
N VAL A 64 6.19 7.19 -2.08
CA VAL A 64 6.63 5.98 -1.36
C VAL A 64 7.01 6.31 0.09
N ALA A 65 7.82 7.34 0.31
CA ALA A 65 8.20 7.77 1.66
C ALA A 65 6.99 8.20 2.49
N ALA A 66 6.03 8.91 1.89
CA ALA A 66 4.81 9.35 2.57
C ALA A 66 3.91 8.17 2.95
N MET A 67 3.69 7.23 2.02
CA MET A 67 2.95 5.99 2.29
C MET A 67 3.61 5.18 3.43
N THR A 68 4.94 5.14 3.46
CA THR A 68 5.70 4.49 4.53
C THR A 68 5.42 5.13 5.89
N LYS A 69 5.48 6.46 5.98
CA LYS A 69 5.14 7.19 7.21
C LYS A 69 3.70 6.92 7.66
N LEU A 70 2.74 6.86 6.73
CA LEU A 70 1.34 6.50 7.05
C LEU A 70 1.24 5.09 7.65
N LEU A 71 1.93 4.10 7.08
CA LEU A 71 1.94 2.74 7.61
C LEU A 71 2.60 2.67 8.99
N GLU A 72 3.67 3.41 9.23
CA GLU A 72 4.30 3.52 10.54
C GLU A 72 3.37 4.16 11.58
N TRP A 73 2.59 5.18 11.20
CA TRP A 73 1.59 5.79 12.08
C TRP A 73 0.43 4.85 12.39
N ILE A 74 -0.04 4.08 11.40
CA ILE A 74 -1.09 3.07 11.63
C ILE A 74 -0.57 1.95 12.54
N ARG A 75 0.65 1.46 12.29
CA ARG A 75 1.32 0.44 13.11
C ARG A 75 1.49 0.90 14.56
N GLY A 76 1.82 2.18 14.73
CA GLY A 76 2.21 2.74 16.01
C GLY A 76 3.57 2.23 16.49
N GLU A 77 3.85 2.54 17.75
CA GLU A 77 5.14 2.25 18.41
C GLU A 77 5.16 0.88 19.11
N SER A 78 4.03 0.17 19.12
CA SER A 78 3.90 -1.11 19.81
C SER A 78 4.59 -2.25 19.05
N GLN A 79 5.40 -3.03 19.77
CA GLN A 79 5.94 -4.32 19.31
C GLN A 79 5.61 -5.41 20.35
N PRO A 80 4.83 -6.45 19.99
CA PRO A 80 4.22 -6.72 18.68
C PRO A 80 3.12 -5.70 18.32
N VAL A 81 2.79 -5.59 17.02
CA VAL A 81 1.74 -4.68 16.54
C VAL A 81 0.40 -5.03 17.19
N SER A 82 -0.25 -4.03 17.77
CA SER A 82 -1.54 -4.19 18.46
C SER A 82 -2.67 -4.62 17.51
N ASP A 83 -3.67 -5.35 18.03
CA ASP A 83 -4.82 -5.76 17.22
C ASP A 83 -5.66 -4.55 16.75
N ASN A 84 -5.70 -3.47 17.52
CA ASN A 84 -6.35 -2.21 17.10
C ASN A 84 -5.64 -1.60 15.87
N ALA A 85 -4.30 -1.64 15.83
CA ALA A 85 -3.54 -1.16 14.68
C ALA A 85 -3.78 -2.01 13.43
N LYS A 86 -3.84 -3.35 13.58
CA LYS A 86 -4.18 -4.26 12.48
C LYS A 86 -5.59 -4.03 11.96
N LYS A 87 -6.58 -3.90 12.86
CA LYS A 87 -7.97 -3.63 12.51
C LYS A 87 -8.14 -2.27 11.84
N LYS A 88 -7.40 -1.25 12.30
CA LYS A 88 -7.34 0.05 11.63
C LYS A 88 -6.78 -0.09 10.23
N PHE A 89 -5.66 -0.80 10.06
CA PHE A 89 -5.05 -1.06 8.76
C PHE A 89 -5.99 -1.79 7.80
N GLU A 90 -6.66 -2.85 8.27
CA GLU A 90 -7.70 -3.58 7.52
C GLU A 90 -8.77 -2.62 7.00
N ASN A 91 -9.38 -1.83 7.89
CA ASN A 91 -10.40 -0.86 7.52
C ASN A 91 -9.89 0.21 6.54
N VAL A 92 -8.62 0.64 6.65
CA VAL A 92 -8.02 1.57 5.68
C VAL A 92 -7.96 0.91 4.31
N MET A 93 -7.34 -0.27 4.21
CA MET A 93 -7.11 -0.95 2.93
C MET A 93 -8.41 -1.39 2.26
N GLN A 94 -9.46 -1.71 3.02
CA GLN A 94 -10.79 -2.01 2.46
C GLN A 94 -11.45 -0.79 1.77
N ARG A 95 -11.06 0.43 2.15
CA ARG A 95 -11.68 1.70 1.72
C ARG A 95 -10.83 2.53 0.75
N VAL A 96 -9.60 2.14 0.47
CA VAL A 96 -8.76 2.85 -0.51
C VAL A 96 -9.42 2.79 -1.90
N GLY A 97 -9.53 3.96 -2.54
CA GLY A 97 -10.21 4.14 -3.83
C GLY A 97 -11.74 4.12 -3.75
N GLU A 98 -12.31 4.28 -2.56
CA GLU A 98 -13.76 4.29 -2.38
C GLU A 98 -14.30 5.73 -2.42
N GLU A 99 -15.05 6.06 -3.48
CA GLU A 99 -15.78 7.34 -3.61
C GLU A 99 -17.17 7.28 -2.95
N ILE A 100 -17.67 6.08 -2.62
CA ILE A 100 -19.09 5.82 -2.36
C ILE A 100 -19.29 5.35 -0.91
N GLU A 101 -20.17 6.04 -0.17
CA GLU A 101 -20.57 5.73 1.22
C GLU A 101 -21.48 4.50 1.36
N MET A 102 -21.47 3.55 0.41
CA MET A 102 -22.30 2.35 0.50
C MET A 102 -21.55 1.20 1.18
N GLU A 103 -22.19 0.51 2.13
CA GLU A 103 -21.61 -0.67 2.76
C GLU A 103 -21.41 -1.79 1.72
N LEU A 104 -20.15 -2.06 1.37
CA LEU A 104 -19.80 -3.17 0.50
C LEU A 104 -20.08 -4.53 1.16
N PRO A 105 -20.39 -5.57 0.37
CA PRO A 105 -20.38 -6.95 0.87
C PRO A 105 -19.02 -7.31 1.47
N GLU A 106 -19.03 -8.18 2.48
CA GLU A 106 -17.82 -8.54 3.24
C GLU A 106 -16.74 -9.17 2.34
N GLU A 107 -17.14 -10.01 1.39
CA GLU A 107 -16.24 -10.65 0.43
C GLU A 107 -15.54 -9.59 -0.44
N VAL A 108 -16.27 -8.56 -0.88
CA VAL A 108 -15.71 -7.48 -1.69
C VAL A 108 -14.73 -6.64 -0.89
N LYS A 109 -15.00 -6.39 0.41
CA LYS A 109 -14.05 -5.69 1.28
C LYS A 109 -12.71 -6.44 1.36
N TRP A 110 -12.74 -7.75 1.58
CA TRP A 110 -11.51 -8.55 1.65
C TRP A 110 -10.77 -8.63 0.30
N GLN A 111 -11.50 -8.67 -0.81
CA GLN A 111 -10.89 -8.57 -2.12
C GLN A 111 -10.17 -7.22 -2.30
N ARG A 112 -10.83 -6.10 -1.96
CA ARG A 112 -10.23 -4.75 -2.02
C ARG A 112 -9.03 -4.61 -1.09
N TYR A 113 -9.10 -5.20 0.10
CA TYR A 113 -7.97 -5.26 1.02
C TYR A 113 -6.72 -5.85 0.35
N ALA A 114 -6.85 -7.02 -0.27
CA ALA A 114 -5.74 -7.67 -0.96
C ALA A 114 -5.28 -6.89 -2.20
N GLU A 115 -6.23 -6.39 -3.01
CA GLU A 115 -5.94 -5.59 -4.20
C GLU A 115 -5.18 -4.30 -3.86
N ASN A 116 -5.61 -3.56 -2.84
CA ASN A 116 -4.99 -2.29 -2.46
C ASN A 116 -3.60 -2.49 -1.86
N ILE A 117 -3.37 -3.62 -1.17
CA ILE A 117 -2.02 -4.00 -0.73
C ILE A 117 -1.13 -4.31 -1.93
N ASP A 118 -1.63 -5.03 -2.94
CA ASP A 118 -0.86 -5.31 -4.16
C ASP A 118 -0.54 -4.04 -4.95
N LYS A 119 -1.51 -3.11 -5.09
CA LYS A 119 -1.29 -1.80 -5.74
C LYS A 119 -0.19 -0.99 -5.06
N ILE A 120 -0.15 -0.98 -3.73
CA ILE A 120 0.91 -0.30 -2.98
C ILE A 120 2.28 -0.93 -3.32
N LEU A 121 2.39 -2.25 -3.32
CA LEU A 121 3.63 -2.95 -3.63
C LEU A 121 4.07 -2.74 -5.09
N MET A 122 3.14 -2.80 -6.04
CA MET A 122 3.40 -2.52 -7.45
C MET A 122 3.86 -1.07 -7.67
N PHE A 123 3.23 -0.10 -6.99
CA PHE A 123 3.65 1.29 -7.05
C PHE A 123 5.09 1.44 -6.55
N TRP A 124 5.40 0.84 -5.40
CA TRP A 124 6.74 0.89 -4.82
C TRP A 124 7.76 0.25 -5.76
N GLU A 125 7.48 -0.94 -6.28
CA GLU A 125 8.34 -1.62 -7.26
C GLU A 125 8.61 -0.74 -8.48
N LYS A 126 7.56 -0.19 -9.11
CA LYS A 126 7.69 0.72 -10.25
C LYS A 126 8.47 1.99 -9.91
N ALA A 127 8.31 2.54 -8.70
CA ALA A 127 9.08 3.71 -8.25
C ALA A 127 10.56 3.38 -8.02
N TYR A 128 10.87 2.18 -7.52
CA TYR A 128 12.25 1.73 -7.27
C TYR A 128 12.96 1.28 -8.55
N ASP A 129 12.30 0.60 -9.48
CA ASP A 129 12.92 0.16 -10.73
C ASP A 129 13.36 1.34 -11.61
N ASN A 130 12.72 2.49 -11.44
CA ASN A 130 13.09 3.72 -12.12
C ASN A 130 14.31 4.43 -11.50
N LEU A 131 14.89 3.90 -10.41
CA LEU A 131 16.11 4.41 -9.77
C LEU A 131 17.42 3.81 -10.32
N ILE A 132 17.39 2.96 -11.36
CA ILE A 132 18.55 2.23 -11.91
C ILE A 132 19.63 3.16 -12.56
N ASN A 133 19.61 4.47 -12.28
CA ASN A 133 20.71 5.39 -12.58
C ASN A 133 21.26 6.08 -11.32
N GLU A 134 22.41 5.57 -10.87
CA GLU A 134 23.45 6.10 -9.97
C GLU A 134 23.11 6.49 -8.51
N LYS A 135 23.83 5.82 -7.58
CA LYS A 135 24.21 6.24 -6.22
C LYS A 135 23.09 6.44 -5.17
N LEU A 136 21.83 6.50 -5.58
CA LEU A 136 20.64 6.53 -4.72
C LEU A 136 20.20 5.13 -4.23
N GLU A 137 20.84 4.05 -4.66
CA GLU A 137 20.32 2.69 -4.43
C GLU A 137 20.40 2.22 -2.97
N GLU A 138 21.49 2.49 -2.22
CA GLU A 138 21.72 1.83 -0.93
C GLU A 138 20.76 2.29 0.19
N ASP A 139 20.56 3.59 0.36
CA ASP A 139 19.63 4.13 1.37
C ASP A 139 18.17 3.74 1.03
N PHE A 140 17.84 3.71 -0.26
CA PHE A 140 16.48 3.40 -0.74
C PHE A 140 16.16 1.90 -0.66
N LEU A 141 17.12 1.01 -0.92
CA LEU A 141 16.97 -0.44 -0.71
C LEU A 141 16.76 -0.78 0.76
N ARG A 142 17.47 -0.09 1.67
CA ARG A 142 17.25 -0.24 3.11
C ARG A 142 15.82 0.15 3.50
N ASP A 143 15.28 1.19 2.88
CA ASP A 143 13.92 1.66 3.15
C ASP A 143 12.86 0.72 2.54
N LYS A 144 13.09 0.15 1.34
CA LYS A 144 12.24 -0.92 0.76
C LYS A 144 12.04 -2.09 1.71
N ASN A 145 13.12 -2.57 2.33
CA ASN A 145 13.04 -3.69 3.29
C ASN A 145 12.27 -3.34 4.56
N LYS A 146 12.50 -2.14 5.13
CA LYS A 146 11.73 -1.67 6.30
C LYS A 146 10.24 -1.64 6.00
N ILE A 147 9.87 -1.17 4.82
CA ILE A 147 8.49 -1.07 4.36
C ILE A 147 7.83 -2.45 4.28
N ILE A 148 8.49 -3.42 3.63
CA ILE A 148 7.98 -4.80 3.54
C ILE A 148 7.81 -5.41 4.94
N ILE A 149 8.74 -5.15 5.86
CA ILE A 149 8.64 -5.60 7.26
C ILE A 149 7.44 -4.95 7.96
N CYS A 150 7.27 -3.63 7.82
CA CYS A 150 6.14 -2.88 8.40
C CYS A 150 4.80 -3.43 7.90
N LEU A 151 4.66 -3.60 6.59
CA LEU A 151 3.45 -4.11 5.96
C LEU A 151 3.21 -5.58 6.34
N GLY A 152 4.27 -6.41 6.33
CA GLY A 152 4.24 -7.80 6.77
C GLY A 152 3.73 -7.98 8.20
N ALA A 153 4.09 -7.07 9.11
CA ALA A 153 3.60 -7.08 10.48
C ALA A 153 2.11 -6.74 10.60
N LEU A 154 1.59 -5.88 9.70
CA LEU A 154 0.18 -5.49 9.65
C LEU A 154 -0.72 -6.57 9.01
N VAL A 155 -0.22 -7.30 8.00
CA VAL A 155 -0.96 -8.36 7.30
C VAL A 155 -0.85 -9.74 7.96
N LYS A 156 -0.19 -9.83 9.13
CA LYS A 156 0.19 -11.13 9.71
C LYS A 156 -1.00 -12.02 10.06
N GLN A 157 -2.17 -11.46 10.37
CA GLN A 157 -3.37 -12.23 10.71
C GLN A 157 -4.22 -12.57 9.49
N TRP A 158 -4.45 -11.60 8.61
CA TRP A 158 -5.20 -11.73 7.37
C TRP A 158 -4.24 -11.64 6.19
N VAL A 159 -3.84 -12.79 5.67
CA VAL A 159 -2.80 -12.89 4.66
C VAL A 159 -3.43 -12.69 3.27
N PRO A 160 -2.99 -11.69 2.49
CA PRO A 160 -3.50 -11.44 1.15
C PRO A 160 -2.80 -12.35 0.12
N TYR A 161 -3.57 -12.83 -0.84
CA TYR A 161 -3.15 -13.68 -1.93
C TYR A 161 -3.61 -13.13 -3.28
N LYS A 162 -2.84 -13.40 -4.32
CA LYS A 162 -3.20 -13.09 -5.71
C LYS A 162 -2.97 -14.27 -6.65
N LYS A 163 -3.70 -14.26 -7.76
CA LYS A 163 -3.53 -15.21 -8.86
C LYS A 163 -3.70 -14.49 -10.18
N MET A 164 -2.69 -14.56 -11.04
CA MET A 164 -2.77 -14.06 -12.41
C MET A 164 -3.44 -15.13 -13.30
N ILE A 165 -4.46 -14.72 -14.04
CA ILE A 165 -5.20 -15.54 -14.99
C ILE A 165 -5.08 -14.91 -16.37
N TYR A 166 -4.65 -15.71 -17.34
CA TYR A 166 -4.59 -15.30 -18.73
C TYR A 166 -5.85 -15.79 -19.43
N LEU A 167 -6.76 -14.85 -19.74
CA LEU A 167 -7.94 -15.14 -20.52
C LEU A 167 -7.59 -15.23 -22.02
N PRO A 168 -8.43 -15.89 -22.83
CA PRO A 168 -8.34 -15.80 -24.28
C PRO A 168 -8.29 -14.32 -24.72
N ALA A 169 -7.48 -14.01 -25.74
CA ALA A 169 -7.18 -12.65 -26.21
C ALA A 169 -6.15 -11.84 -25.39
N TYR A 170 -5.25 -12.50 -24.66
CA TYR A 170 -4.13 -11.87 -23.92
C TYR A 170 -4.58 -10.89 -22.82
N GLN A 171 -5.83 -10.99 -22.36
CA GLN A 171 -6.29 -10.21 -21.24
C GLN A 171 -5.80 -10.86 -19.94
N GLU A 172 -4.96 -10.14 -19.22
CA GLU A 172 -4.54 -10.51 -17.87
C GLU A 172 -5.58 -10.07 -16.86
N VAL A 173 -6.02 -10.99 -16.02
CA VAL A 173 -6.93 -10.73 -14.89
C VAL A 173 -6.28 -11.21 -13.61
N VAL A 174 -6.26 -10.35 -12.60
CA VAL A 174 -5.75 -10.69 -11.28
C VAL A 174 -6.94 -10.98 -10.35
N GLU A 175 -6.98 -12.21 -9.82
CA GLU A 175 -7.90 -12.57 -8.74
C GLU A 175 -7.22 -12.34 -7.40
N TYR A 176 -7.97 -11.78 -6.44
CA TYR A 176 -7.50 -11.51 -5.09
C TYR A 176 -8.33 -12.26 -4.07
N GLU A 177 -7.65 -12.82 -3.07
CA GLU A 177 -8.25 -13.60 -2.00
C GLU A 177 -7.52 -13.32 -0.69
N VAL A 178 -8.19 -13.53 0.44
CA VAL A 178 -7.60 -13.37 1.78
C VAL A 178 -7.87 -14.61 2.60
N ALA A 179 -6.89 -15.02 3.41
CA ALA A 179 -7.10 -16.08 4.40
C ALA A 179 -6.58 -15.65 5.77
N HIS A 180 -7.37 -15.94 6.81
CA HIS A 180 -6.90 -15.84 8.18
C HIS A 180 -5.84 -16.92 8.44
N VAL A 181 -4.79 -16.61 9.19
CA VAL A 181 -3.69 -17.57 9.48
C VAL A 181 -4.14 -18.86 10.16
N ASN A 182 -5.27 -18.83 10.85
CA ASN A 182 -5.84 -20.02 11.52
C ASN A 182 -6.76 -20.85 10.61
N ASP A 183 -7.11 -20.36 9.40
CA ASP A 183 -7.97 -21.08 8.46
C ASP A 183 -7.13 -21.96 7.52
N ASN A 184 -6.67 -23.09 8.05
CA ASN A 184 -5.88 -24.06 7.29
C ASN A 184 -6.64 -24.62 6.07
N SER A 185 -7.97 -24.67 6.12
CA SER A 185 -8.79 -25.16 5.01
C SER A 185 -8.71 -24.20 3.83
N LYS A 186 -9.00 -22.91 4.06
CA LYS A 186 -8.89 -21.86 3.03
C LYS A 186 -7.46 -21.73 2.52
N ILE A 187 -6.46 -21.77 3.40
CA ILE A 187 -5.04 -21.70 2.98
C ILE A 187 -4.68 -22.86 2.03
N ASN A 188 -5.14 -24.08 2.32
CA ASN A 188 -4.88 -25.22 1.45
C ASN A 188 -5.64 -25.13 0.12
N ASP A 189 -6.88 -24.65 0.14
CA ASP A 189 -7.66 -24.39 -1.09
C ASP A 189 -6.96 -23.37 -1.99
N LEU A 190 -6.50 -22.25 -1.43
CA LEU A 190 -5.76 -21.21 -2.16
C LEU A 190 -4.47 -21.76 -2.80
N LYS A 191 -3.71 -22.56 -2.06
CA LYS A 191 -2.51 -23.25 -2.59
C LYS A 191 -2.86 -24.17 -3.76
N ASN A 192 -3.91 -24.98 -3.62
CA ASN A 192 -4.36 -25.90 -4.68
C ASN A 192 -4.81 -25.13 -5.94
N LYS A 193 -5.43 -23.96 -5.75
CA LYS A 193 -5.85 -23.06 -6.82
C LYS A 193 -4.71 -22.21 -7.40
N ARG A 194 -3.47 -22.38 -6.91
CA ARG A 194 -2.25 -21.68 -7.31
C ARG A 194 -2.25 -20.17 -7.01
N PHE A 195 -2.92 -19.78 -5.94
CA PHE A 195 -2.76 -18.43 -5.38
C PHE A 195 -1.38 -18.30 -4.71
N GLN A 196 -0.75 -17.16 -4.93
CA GLN A 196 0.53 -16.79 -4.31
C GLN A 196 0.29 -15.72 -3.25
N LYS A 197 1.10 -15.73 -2.19
CA LYS A 197 1.04 -14.66 -1.19
C LYS A 197 1.53 -13.37 -1.82
N ILE A 198 0.84 -12.27 -1.54
CA ILE A 198 1.26 -10.96 -2.03
C ILE A 198 2.54 -10.49 -1.32
N ILE A 199 2.72 -10.82 -0.03
CA ILE A 199 3.90 -10.45 0.75
C ILE A 199 4.72 -11.69 1.11
N GLY A 200 5.99 -11.70 0.70
CA GLY A 200 6.94 -12.78 0.96
C GLY A 200 6.63 -14.10 0.24
N GLY A 201 5.83 -14.05 -0.83
CA GLY A 201 5.47 -15.17 -1.69
C GLY A 201 6.28 -15.20 -2.98
#